data_AF-A0A2A5DWX5-F1
#
_entry.id   AF-A0A2A5DWX5-F1
#
_cell.length_a   1.000
_cell.length_b   1.000
_cell.length_c   1.000
_cell.angle_alpha   90.00
_cell.angle_beta   90.00
_cell.angle_gamma   90.00
#
_symmetry.space_group_name_H-M   'P 1'
#
loop_
_entity.id
_entity.type
_entity.pdbx_description
1 polymer ?
#
loop_
_entity_poly.entity_id
_entity_poly.type
_entity_poly.pdbx_seq_one_letter_code
_entity_poly.pdbx_strand_id
1 'polypeptide(L)' 'MDETGGIIIFIFMIVFIGLFTIVPLGLWIWSLIHCANNKKLDDNNRILGLILIVTLNLLGSFIYLFLPRNNKSDQ' A
#
# COMPACT_ATOMS: atom_id res chain seq x y z
N MET A 1 -22.21 -32.38 3.04
CA MET A 1 -20.83 -31.87 3.19
C MET A 1 -20.31 -32.49 4.46
N ASP A 2 -19.18 -33.20 4.38
CA ASP A 2 -18.50 -33.76 5.55
C ASP A 2 -18.04 -32.62 6.48
N GLU A 3 -18.05 -32.87 7.79
CA GLU A 3 -17.66 -31.88 8.82
C GLU A 3 -16.22 -31.39 8.61
N THR A 4 -15.34 -32.26 8.09
CA THR A 4 -13.95 -31.96 7.76
C THR A 4 -13.84 -30.95 6.61
N GLY A 5 -14.60 -31.12 5.53
CA GLY A 5 -14.64 -30.17 4.40
C GLY A 5 -15.07 -28.77 4.82
N GLY A 6 -16.02 -28.65 5.76
CA GLY A 6 -16.45 -27.36 6.31
C GLY A 6 -15.33 -26.63 7.05
N ILE A 7 -14.55 -27.34 7.88
CA ILE A 7 -13.42 -26.77 8.62
C ILE A 7 -12.32 -26.28 7.69
N ILE A 8 -11.99 -27.05 6.64
CA ILE A 8 -10.94 -26.68 5.67
C ILE A 8 -11.33 -25.38 4.95
N ILE A 9 -12.57 -25.27 4.48
CA ILE A 9 -13.06 -24.05 3.82
C ILE A 9 -13.00 -22.85 4.78
N PHE A 10 -13.39 -23.04 6.04
CA PHE A 10 -13.36 -21.97 7.05
C PHE A 10 -11.94 -21.46 7.34
N ILE A 11 -10.97 -22.37 7.52
CA ILE A 11 -9.55 -21.99 7.71
C ILE A 11 -9.03 -21.26 6.47
N PHE A 12 -9.34 -21.77 5.28
CA PHE A 12 -8.91 -21.14 4.03
C PHE A 12 -9.49 -19.72 3.90
N MET A 13 -10.75 -19.53 4.28
CA MET A 13 -11.41 -18.23 4.26
C MET A 13 -10.75 -17.23 5.23
N ILE A 14 -10.38 -17.67 6.44
CA ILE A 14 -9.68 -16.81 7.42
C ILE A 14 -8.30 -16.42 6.90
N VAL A 15 -7.53 -17.37 6.38
CA VAL A 15 -6.18 -17.09 5.83
C VAL A 15 -6.29 -16.15 4.65
N PHE A 16 -7.26 -16.38 3.76
CA PHE A 16 -7.51 -15.52 2.61
C PHE A 16 -7.88 -14.10 3.05
N ILE A 17 -8.84 -13.94 3.95
CA ILE A 17 -9.23 -12.62 4.47
C ILE A 17 -8.04 -11.93 5.14
N GLY A 18 -7.30 -12.62 6.01
CA GLY A 18 -6.13 -12.05 6.69
C GLY A 18 -5.06 -11.56 5.70
N LEU A 19 -4.75 -12.38 4.68
CA LEU A 19 -3.76 -12.03 3.66
C LEU A 19 -4.20 -10.83 2.81
N PHE A 20 -5.47 -10.80 2.38
CA PHE A 20 -6.01 -9.75 1.52
C PHE A 20 -6.46 -8.48 2.25
N THR A 21 -6.39 -8.44 3.58
CA THR A 21 -6.69 -7.24 4.37
C THR A 21 -5.47 -6.68 5.06
N ILE A 22 -4.73 -7.48 5.83
CA ILE A 22 -3.64 -7.00 6.68
C ILE A 22 -2.42 -6.58 5.86
N VAL A 23 -2.02 -7.40 4.88
CA VAL A 23 -0.86 -7.11 4.02
C VAL A 23 -1.07 -5.81 3.22
N PRO A 24 -2.18 -5.63 2.48
CA PRO A 24 -2.39 -4.40 1.74
C PRO A 24 -2.57 -3.17 2.64
N LEU A 25 -3.16 -3.30 3.83
CA LEU A 25 -3.22 -2.21 4.81
C LEU A 25 -1.81 -1.82 5.30
N GLY A 26 -0.96 -2.80 5.60
CA GLY A 26 0.42 -2.54 5.98
C GLY A 26 1.21 -1.82 4.87
N LEU A 27 1.04 -2.26 3.62
CA LEU A 27 1.68 -1.64 2.45
C LEU A 27 1.17 -0.22 2.20
N TRP A 28 -0.12 0.02 2.43
CA TRP A 28 -0.72 1.35 2.32
C TRP A 28 -0.14 2.31 3.37
N ILE A 29 -0.15 1.92 4.65
CA ILE A 29 0.42 2.73 5.75
C ILE A 29 1.91 2.97 5.53
N TRP A 30 2.66 1.93 5.16
CA TRP A 30 4.08 2.06 4.85
C TRP A 30 4.32 3.07 3.72
N SER A 31 3.50 3.03 2.66
CA SER A 31 3.62 3.98 1.55
C SER A 31 3.36 5.42 1.97
N LEU A 32 2.39 5.66 2.87
CA LEU A 32 2.14 6.99 3.44
C LEU A 32 3.35 7.51 4.22
N ILE A 33 3.88 6.71 5.14
CA ILE A 33 5.02 7.08 5.98
C ILE A 33 6.26 7.32 5.10
N HIS A 34 6.47 6.45 4.12
CA HIS A 34 7.62 6.57 3.22
C HIS A 34 7.48 7.80 2.32
N CYS A 35 6.30 8.07 1.75
CA CYS A 35 6.05 9.28 0.96
C CYS A 35 6.28 10.55 1.79
N ALA A 36 5.72 10.63 3.00
CA ALA A 36 5.86 11.79 3.89
C ALA A 36 7.32 12.09 4.27
N ASN A 37 8.12 11.04 4.53
CA ASN A 37 9.51 11.18 4.97
C ASN A 37 10.53 11.23 3.82
N ASN A 38 10.13 10.99 2.59
CA ASN A 38 11.06 10.89 1.47
C ASN A 38 11.45 12.28 0.94
N LYS A 39 12.57 12.79 1.47
CA LYS A 39 13.19 14.08 1.11
C LYS A 39 13.64 14.19 -0.36
N LYS A 40 13.67 13.09 -1.11
CA LYS A 40 13.99 13.08 -2.56
C LYS A 40 12.79 13.40 -3.45
N LEU A 41 11.58 13.38 -2.89
CA LEU A 41 10.41 13.89 -3.58
C LEU A 41 10.37 15.41 -3.43
N ASP A 42 10.18 16.07 -4.56
CA ASP A 42 9.78 17.48 -4.57
C ASP A 42 8.51 17.67 -3.73
N ASP A 43 8.36 18.82 -3.09
CA ASP A 43 7.28 19.06 -2.14
C ASP A 43 5.90 18.92 -2.81
N ASN A 44 5.77 19.35 -4.07
CA ASN A 44 4.56 19.14 -4.87
C ASN A 44 4.29 17.65 -5.14
N ASN A 45 5.31 16.90 -5.55
CA ASN A 45 5.17 15.46 -5.81
C ASN A 45 4.83 14.69 -4.53
N ARG A 46 5.32 15.15 -3.38
CA ARG A 46 5.01 14.54 -2.08
C ARG A 46 3.55 14.76 -1.69
N ILE A 47 3.04 15.98 -1.85
CA ILE A 47 1.63 16.29 -1.57
C ILE A 47 0.71 15.50 -2.51
N LEU A 48 1.02 15.49 -3.82
CA LEU A 48 0.27 14.71 -4.80
C LEU A 48 0.30 13.21 -4.47
N GLY A 49 1.47 12.69 -4.10
CA GLY A 49 1.64 11.31 -3.66
C GLY A 49 0.79 10.97 -2.45
N LEU A 50 0.78 11.81 -1.40
CA LEU A 50 -0.07 11.63 -0.23
C LEU A 50 -1.56 11.60 -0.60
N ILE A 51 -2.01 12.56 -1.41
CA ILE A 51 -3.41 12.65 -1.85
C ILE A 51 -3.82 11.38 -2.61
N LEU A 52 -2.98 10.91 -3.52
CA LEU A 52 -3.23 9.68 -4.28
C LEU A 52 -3.25 8.44 -3.39
N ILE A 53 -2.28 8.29 -2.48
CA ILE A 53 -2.23 7.16 -1.54
C ILE A 53 -3.49 7.15 -0.66
N VAL A 54 -3.90 8.28 -0.09
CA VAL A 54 -5.08 8.36 0.77
C VAL A 54 -6.37 8.09 -0.02
N THR A 55 -6.52 8.67 -1.22
CA THR A 55 -7.76 8.59 -2.00
C THR A 55 -7.95 7.23 -2.66
N LEU A 56 -6.87 6.64 -3.19
CA LEU A 56 -6.91 5.37 -3.92
C LEU A 56 -6.53 4.16 -3.05
N ASN A 57 -6.22 4.36 -1.77
CA ASN A 57 -5.78 3.31 -0.85
C ASN A 57 -4.63 2.47 -1.44
N LEU A 58 -4.84 1.16 -1.60
CA LEU A 58 -3.86 0.23 -2.12
C LEU A 58 -3.40 0.61 -3.55
N LEU A 59 -4.33 1.02 -4.41
CA LEU A 59 -4.00 1.51 -5.75
C LEU A 59 -3.10 2.75 -5.69
N GLY A 60 -3.37 3.63 -4.71
CA GLY A 60 -2.56 4.83 -4.47
C GLY A 60 -1.14 4.51 -4.03
N SER A 61 -0.94 3.47 -3.20
CA SER A 61 0.40 2.98 -2.86
C SER A 61 1.15 2.40 -4.07
N PHE A 62 0.45 1.73 -5.01
CA PHE A 62 1.09 1.29 -6.25
C PHE A 62 1.52 2.49 -7.11
N ILE A 63 0.68 3.50 -7.24
CA ILE A 63 1.01 4.72 -8.01
C ILE A 63 2.20 5.47 -7.39
N TYR A 64 2.30 5.51 -6.06
CA TYR A 64 3.46 6.08 -5.36
C TYR A 64 4.79 5.45 -5.80
N LEU A 65 4.82 4.14 -6.11
CA LEU A 65 6.05 3.49 -6.54
C LEU A 65 6.57 4.03 -7.88
N PHE A 66 5.68 4.55 -8.73
CA PHE A 66 5.99 5.13 -10.04
C PHE A 66 6.16 6.65 -10.01
N LEU A 67 6.00 7.31 -8.85
CA LEU A 67 6.19 8.76 -8.78
C LEU A 67 7.66 9.12 -9.11
N PRO A 68 7.87 10.10 -10.02
CA PRO A 68 9.21 10.53 -10.38
C PRO A 68 9.89 11.15 -9.16
N ARG A 69 11.04 10.56 -8.81
CA ARG A 69 11.91 11.05 -7.74
C ARG A 69 12.84 12.07 -8.38
N ASN A 70 12.85 13.31 -7.88
CA ASN A 70 13.84 14.23 -8.37
C ASN A 70 15.21 13.75 -7.87
N ASN A 71 16.17 13.73 -8.76
CA ASN A 71 17.56 13.74 -8.39
C ASN A 71 17.96 15.20 -8.56
N LYS A 72 17.85 16.01 -7.50
CA LYS A 72 18.58 17.28 -7.44
C LYS A 72 20.08 16.94 -7.45
N SER A 73 20.61 16.62 -8.62
CA SER A 73 22.03 16.79 -8.93
C SER A 73 22.23 18.29 -9.05
N ASP A 74 23.01 18.85 -8.13
CA ASP A 74 23.55 20.22 -8.11
C ASP A 74 23.22 21.08 -9.34
N GLN A 75 22.34 22.06 -9.13
CA GLN A 75 22.33 23.33 -9.82
C GLN A 75 22.40 24.41 -8.76
#